data_AF-A0A143ZUH0-F1
#
_entry.id   AF-A0A143ZUH0-F1
#
_cell.length_a   1.000
_cell.length_b   1.000
_cell.length_c   1.000
_cell.angle_alpha   90.00
_cell.angle_beta   90.00
_cell.angle_gamma   90.00
#
_symmetry.space_group_name_H-M   'P 1'
#
loop_
_entity.id
_entity.type
_entity.pdbx_description
1 polymer ?
#
loop_
_entity_poly.entity_id
_entity_poly.type
_entity_poly.pdbx_seq_one_letter_code
_entity_poly.pdbx_strand_id
1 'polypeptide(L)'
;MAGKRGLSGWIIAAAAVSSAAAVCLFMGQKEKKRQRRRQESIMRPEDQYHRMTEELFDSTPHAQLYEAATANIRARLERADDKQRAIAQLTEQQGTIYVISVVEKEIATGGLRAFYSHESSIYSNTAPVCFETVGLTQYAQILRQANSLYENGPVGDELYHQFSKLNRQLDDLRASLSIAEWCGDYIRANREAFLDSDRQLHNVTFLQDSYASPQEEPVKQSM
;
A
#
# COMPACT_ATOMS: atom_id res chain seq x y z
N MET A 1 -43.68 -65.65 18.52
CA MET A 1 -42.56 -65.21 19.38
C MET A 1 -41.65 -64.31 18.56
N ALA A 2 -41.69 -63.00 18.79
CA ALA A 2 -40.93 -62.01 18.02
C ALA A 2 -39.68 -61.58 18.81
N GLY A 3 -38.50 -61.97 18.32
CA GLY A 3 -37.21 -61.61 18.92
C GLY A 3 -36.78 -60.22 18.46
N LYS A 4 -36.76 -59.25 19.39
CA LYS A 4 -36.18 -57.92 19.16
C LYS A 4 -34.65 -58.06 19.05
N ARG A 5 -34.11 -57.90 17.83
CA ARG A 5 -32.67 -57.72 17.61
C ARG A 5 -32.32 -56.26 17.92
N GLY A 6 -31.92 -55.98 19.16
CA GLY A 6 -31.31 -54.71 19.51
C GLY A 6 -29.97 -54.57 18.79
N LEU A 7 -29.73 -53.45 18.11
CA LEU A 7 -28.38 -53.12 17.64
C LEU A 7 -27.42 -53.17 18.83
N SER A 8 -26.32 -53.91 18.67
CA SER A 8 -25.30 -54.02 19.70
C SER A 8 -24.79 -52.63 20.08
N GLY A 9 -24.68 -52.34 21.37
CA GLY A 9 -24.31 -51.01 21.88
C GLY A 9 -23.02 -50.44 21.29
N TRP A 10 -22.14 -51.31 20.78
CA TRP A 10 -20.91 -50.94 20.08
C TRP A 10 -21.13 -50.23 18.74
N ILE A 11 -22.19 -50.57 17.98
CA ILE A 11 -22.50 -49.91 16.69
C ILE A 11 -23.04 -48.50 16.95
N ILE A 12 -23.86 -48.33 17.98
CA ILE A 12 -24.41 -47.02 18.39
C ILE A 12 -23.28 -46.14 18.92
N ALA A 13 -22.36 -46.69 19.72
CA ALA A 13 -21.18 -45.98 20.21
C ALA A 13 -20.24 -45.54 19.06
N ALA A 14 -19.97 -46.41 18.08
CA ALA A 14 -19.11 -46.09 16.95
C ALA A 14 -19.69 -44.98 16.05
N ALA A 15 -21.01 -44.99 15.81
CA ALA A 15 -21.68 -43.93 15.06
C ALA A 15 -21.64 -42.56 15.79
N ALA A 16 -21.79 -42.56 17.12
CA ALA A 16 -21.71 -41.35 17.94
C ALA A 16 -20.30 -40.72 17.93
N VAL A 17 -19.25 -41.54 18.04
CA VAL A 17 -17.84 -41.07 17.99
C VAL A 17 -17.48 -40.52 16.61
N SER A 18 -17.94 -41.17 15.54
CA SER A 18 -17.72 -40.73 14.15
C SER A 18 -18.38 -39.37 13.88
N SER A 19 -19.60 -39.19 14.40
CA SER A 19 -20.37 -37.94 14.29
C SER A 19 -19.70 -36.80 15.05
N ALA A 20 -19.22 -37.07 16.27
CA ALA A 20 -18.49 -36.08 17.07
C ALA A 20 -17.17 -35.65 16.41
N ALA A 21 -16.42 -36.59 15.84
CA ALA A 21 -15.17 -36.28 15.12
C ALA A 21 -15.42 -35.41 13.88
N ALA A 22 -16.46 -35.70 13.09
CA ALA A 22 -16.82 -34.91 11.93
C ALA A 22 -17.26 -33.48 12.31
N VAL A 23 -18.02 -33.33 13.40
CA VAL A 23 -18.42 -32.03 13.95
C VAL A 23 -17.20 -31.24 14.44
N CYS A 24 -16.27 -31.87 15.16
CA CYS A 24 -15.02 -31.23 15.59
C CYS A 24 -14.17 -30.76 14.41
N LEU A 25 -14.05 -31.58 13.34
CA LEU A 25 -13.32 -31.19 12.13
C LEU A 25 -14.00 -30.01 11.41
N PHE A 26 -15.33 -30.03 11.30
CA PHE A 26 -16.09 -28.95 10.66
C PHE A 26 -16.02 -27.64 11.45
N MET A 27 -16.10 -27.71 12.79
CA MET A 27 -15.93 -26.54 13.66
C MET A 27 -14.50 -25.99 13.57
N GLY A 28 -13.47 -26.86 13.58
CA GLY A 28 -12.07 -26.44 13.42
C GLY A 28 -11.78 -25.78 12.08
N GLN A 29 -12.39 -26.24 10.98
CA GLN A 29 -12.29 -25.55 9.68
C GLN A 29 -13.02 -24.20 9.66
N LYS A 30 -14.16 -24.10 10.35
CA LYS A 30 -14.94 -22.86 10.47
C LYS A 30 -14.22 -21.82 11.31
N GLU A 31 -13.52 -22.22 12.38
CA GLU A 31 -12.68 -21.34 13.20
C GLU A 31 -11.45 -20.86 12.44
N LYS A 32 -10.75 -21.73 11.68
CA LYS A 32 -9.65 -21.30 10.81
C LYS A 32 -10.09 -20.27 9.77
N LYS A 33 -11.27 -20.44 9.15
CA LYS A 33 -11.85 -19.44 8.23
C LYS A 33 -12.21 -18.14 8.94
N ARG A 34 -12.73 -18.19 10.17
CA ARG A 34 -13.03 -17.00 10.97
C ARG A 34 -11.76 -16.28 11.44
N GLN A 35 -10.70 -17.01 11.78
CA GLN A 35 -9.39 -16.46 12.12
C GLN A 35 -8.75 -15.79 10.91
N ARG A 36 -8.78 -16.41 9.72
CA ARG A 36 -8.32 -15.76 8.48
C ARG A 36 -9.08 -14.48 8.19
N ARG A 37 -10.42 -14.50 8.23
CA ARG A 37 -11.24 -13.30 8.05
C ARG A 37 -11.00 -12.22 9.10
N ARG A 38 -10.73 -12.62 10.35
CA ARG A 38 -10.36 -11.68 11.41
C ARG A 38 -8.96 -11.09 11.18
N GLN A 39 -8.01 -11.90 10.75
CA GLN A 39 -6.65 -11.47 10.45
C GLN A 39 -6.60 -10.57 9.20
N GLU A 40 -7.36 -10.90 8.17
CA GLU A 40 -7.64 -10.05 7.00
C GLU A 40 -8.36 -8.75 7.39
N SER A 41 -9.23 -8.76 8.40
CA SER A 41 -9.87 -7.54 8.92
C SER A 41 -8.98 -6.71 9.85
N ILE A 42 -7.83 -7.24 10.26
CA ILE A 42 -6.86 -6.56 11.14
C ILE A 42 -5.70 -5.97 10.31
N MET A 43 -5.38 -6.55 9.14
CA MET A 43 -4.45 -5.93 8.19
C MET A 43 -5.08 -4.64 7.66
N ARG A 44 -4.35 -3.53 7.78
CA ARG A 44 -4.72 -2.29 7.09
C ARG A 44 -4.69 -2.58 5.59
N PRO A 45 -5.54 -1.93 4.77
CA PRO A 45 -5.45 -2.05 3.31
C PRO A 45 -4.02 -1.77 2.78
N GLU A 46 -3.27 -0.93 3.49
CA GLU A 46 -1.87 -0.60 3.23
C GLU A 46 -0.91 -1.79 3.43
N ASP A 47 -1.25 -2.72 4.33
CA ASP A 47 -0.42 -3.88 4.66
C ASP A 47 -0.45 -4.93 3.53
N GLN A 48 -1.49 -4.90 2.69
CA GLN A 48 -1.64 -5.83 1.56
C GLN A 48 -0.58 -5.61 0.48
N TYR A 49 0.00 -4.40 0.40
CA TYR A 49 1.00 -4.02 -0.59
C TYR A 49 2.42 -3.98 -0.04
N HIS A 50 2.63 -4.42 1.21
CA HIS A 50 3.97 -4.53 1.79
C HIS A 50 4.91 -5.45 1.01
N ARG A 51 4.34 -6.36 0.21
CA ARG A 51 5.07 -7.19 -0.73
C ARG A 51 4.39 -7.13 -2.09
N MET A 52 5.12 -6.68 -3.09
CA MET A 52 4.65 -6.68 -4.47
C MET A 52 5.09 -7.99 -5.15
N THR A 53 4.27 -9.04 -4.99
CA THR A 53 4.49 -10.33 -5.66
C THR A 53 4.00 -10.29 -7.10
N GLU A 54 4.47 -11.23 -7.93
CA GLU A 54 4.00 -11.37 -9.31
C GLU A 54 2.47 -11.55 -9.40
N GLU A 55 1.91 -12.44 -8.59
CA GLU A 55 0.46 -12.70 -8.56
C GLU A 55 -0.34 -11.43 -8.18
N LEU A 56 0.12 -10.69 -7.17
CA LEU A 56 -0.53 -9.45 -6.75
C LEU A 56 -0.43 -8.39 -7.84
N PHE A 57 0.76 -8.20 -8.42
CA PHE A 57 0.99 -7.26 -9.51
C PHE A 57 0.11 -7.57 -10.72
N ASP A 58 0.07 -8.85 -11.14
CA ASP A 58 -0.61 -9.27 -12.35
C ASP A 58 -2.13 -9.22 -12.21
N SER A 59 -2.67 -9.47 -11.01
CA SER A 59 -4.10 -9.37 -10.72
C SER A 59 -4.59 -7.95 -10.40
N THR A 60 -3.70 -7.00 -10.11
CA THR A 60 -4.09 -5.62 -9.74
C THR A 60 -4.45 -4.79 -10.98
N PRO A 61 -5.64 -4.15 -11.01
CA PRO A 61 -6.03 -3.22 -12.08
C PRO A 61 -5.08 -2.03 -12.20
N HIS A 62 -4.90 -1.48 -13.42
CA HIS A 62 -3.91 -0.42 -13.68
C HIS A 62 -4.05 0.78 -12.73
N ALA A 63 -5.26 1.33 -12.58
CA ALA A 63 -5.52 2.46 -11.69
C ALA A 63 -5.20 2.16 -10.21
N GLN A 64 -5.34 0.91 -9.77
CA GLN A 64 -5.00 0.49 -8.40
C GLN A 64 -3.51 0.15 -8.25
N LEU A 65 -2.82 -0.15 -9.36
CA LEU A 65 -1.42 -0.51 -9.34
C LEU A 65 -0.52 0.66 -8.93
N TYR A 66 -0.92 1.89 -9.26
CA TYR A 66 -0.27 3.09 -8.75
C TYR A 66 -0.36 3.21 -7.22
N GLU A 67 -1.53 3.00 -6.64
CA GLU A 67 -1.71 3.00 -5.19
C GLU A 67 -0.91 1.85 -4.53
N ALA A 68 -0.96 0.67 -5.12
CA ALA A 68 -0.23 -0.50 -4.64
C ALA A 68 1.30 -0.27 -4.64
N ALA A 69 1.85 0.25 -5.73
CA ALA A 69 3.28 0.51 -5.86
C ALA A 69 3.75 1.62 -4.92
N THR A 70 2.96 2.70 -4.79
CA THR A 70 3.31 3.80 -3.87
C THR A 70 3.23 3.37 -2.41
N ALA A 71 2.23 2.55 -2.04
CA ALA A 71 2.13 1.96 -0.71
C ALA A 71 3.33 1.03 -0.42
N ASN A 72 3.72 0.18 -1.38
CA ASN A 72 4.90 -0.66 -1.25
C ASN A 72 6.18 0.16 -1.02
N ILE A 73 6.42 1.19 -1.85
CA ILE A 73 7.58 2.07 -1.71
C ILE A 73 7.58 2.78 -0.35
N ARG A 74 6.44 3.36 0.06
CA ARG A 74 6.33 4.05 1.37
C ARG A 74 6.61 3.11 2.53
N ALA A 75 6.04 1.91 2.50
CA ALA A 75 6.28 0.91 3.53
C ALA A 75 7.75 0.47 3.61
N ARG A 76 8.48 0.47 2.48
CA ARG A 76 9.94 0.24 2.48
C ARG A 76 10.70 1.42 3.10
N LEU A 77 10.33 2.66 2.75
CA LEU A 77 10.97 3.86 3.30
C LEU A 77 10.70 4.03 4.81
N GLU A 78 9.50 3.68 5.29
CA GLU A 78 9.14 3.77 6.71
C GLU A 78 9.91 2.79 7.60
N ARG A 79 10.31 1.64 7.04
CA ARG A 79 11.11 0.62 7.74
C ARG A 79 12.60 0.88 7.69
N ALA A 80 13.06 1.82 6.88
CA ALA A 80 14.47 2.13 6.75
C ALA A 80 14.95 2.98 7.93
N ASP A 81 16.08 2.60 8.52
CA ASP A 81 16.74 3.38 9.58
C ASP A 81 17.13 4.80 9.09
N ASP A 82 17.47 4.90 7.80
CA ASP A 82 17.82 6.15 7.12
C ASP A 82 16.95 6.31 5.87
N LYS A 83 15.95 7.20 5.96
CA LYS A 83 15.00 7.46 4.89
C LYS A 83 15.67 8.06 3.65
N GLN A 84 16.61 8.97 3.83
CA GLN A 84 17.30 9.65 2.73
C GLN A 84 18.14 8.64 1.94
N ARG A 85 18.87 7.76 2.64
CA ARG A 85 19.60 6.66 2.01
C ARG A 85 18.67 5.68 1.30
N ALA A 86 17.53 5.35 1.89
CA ALA A 86 16.55 4.46 1.26
C ALA A 86 15.91 5.06 0.01
N ILE A 87 15.62 6.37 0.01
CA ILE A 87 15.16 7.11 -1.18
C ILE A 87 16.23 7.05 -2.28
N ALA A 88 17.51 7.25 -1.92
CA ALA A 88 18.62 7.17 -2.87
C ALA A 88 18.85 5.75 -3.47
N GLN A 89 18.25 4.71 -2.87
CA GLN A 89 18.31 3.33 -3.35
C GLN A 89 17.12 2.94 -4.22
N LEU A 90 16.13 3.81 -4.38
CA LEU A 90 15.04 3.57 -5.32
C LEU A 90 15.60 3.50 -6.74
N THR A 91 15.06 2.58 -7.55
CA THR A 91 15.32 2.60 -8.99
C THR A 91 14.75 3.89 -9.59
N GLU A 92 15.20 4.28 -10.79
CA GLU A 92 14.67 5.45 -11.48
C GLU A 92 13.15 5.38 -11.67
N GLN A 93 12.62 4.19 -11.96
CA GLN A 93 11.20 3.92 -12.13
C GLN A 93 10.45 4.07 -10.79
N GLN A 94 10.98 3.51 -9.70
CA GLN A 94 10.40 3.65 -8.36
C GLN A 94 10.44 5.12 -7.89
N GLY A 95 11.56 5.81 -8.10
CA GLY A 95 11.73 7.21 -7.78
C GLY A 95 10.74 8.11 -8.52
N THR A 96 10.49 7.81 -9.80
CA THR A 96 9.50 8.52 -10.62
C THR A 96 8.10 8.45 -10.00
N ILE A 97 7.63 7.25 -9.67
CA ILE A 97 6.32 7.03 -9.06
C ILE A 97 6.25 7.63 -7.65
N TYR A 98 7.34 7.53 -6.88
CA TYR A 98 7.41 8.12 -5.54
C TYR A 98 7.27 9.65 -5.58
N VAL A 99 8.05 10.33 -6.44
CA VAL A 99 8.01 11.79 -6.61
C VAL A 99 6.61 12.26 -7.02
N ILE A 100 6.00 11.61 -8.01
CA ILE A 100 4.62 11.92 -8.44
C ILE A 100 3.67 11.81 -7.26
N SER A 101 3.77 10.75 -6.44
CA SER A 101 2.89 10.54 -5.29
C SER A 101 3.04 11.58 -4.18
N VAL A 102 4.26 12.11 -3.99
CA VAL A 102 4.53 13.18 -3.01
C VAL A 102 3.90 14.48 -3.51
N VAL A 103 4.17 14.85 -4.76
CA VAL A 103 3.66 16.08 -5.38
C VAL A 103 2.13 16.07 -5.43
N GLU A 104 1.53 14.95 -5.84
CA GLU A 104 0.07 14.79 -5.91
C GLU A 104 -0.57 15.00 -4.53
N LYS A 105 0.01 14.39 -3.48
CA LYS A 105 -0.49 14.53 -2.10
C LYS A 105 -0.43 15.98 -1.64
N GLU A 106 0.66 16.68 -1.89
CA GLU A 106 0.82 18.09 -1.49
C GLU A 106 -0.17 19.00 -2.22
N ILE A 107 -0.29 18.84 -3.54
CA ILE A 107 -1.24 19.60 -4.35
C ILE A 107 -2.67 19.31 -3.93
N ALA A 108 -3.01 18.05 -3.63
CA ALA A 108 -4.33 17.69 -3.11
C ALA A 108 -4.61 18.33 -1.73
N THR A 109 -3.58 18.56 -0.92
CA THR A 109 -3.71 19.11 0.44
C THR A 109 -3.88 20.63 0.43
N GLY A 110 -3.16 21.35 -0.44
CA GLY A 110 -3.20 22.82 -0.45
C GLY A 110 -2.70 23.47 -1.73
N GLY A 111 -2.79 22.76 -2.85
CA GLY A 111 -2.32 23.21 -4.16
C GLY A 111 -0.81 23.39 -4.22
N LEU A 112 -0.36 24.13 -5.24
CA LEU A 112 1.05 24.46 -5.44
C LEU A 112 1.68 25.16 -4.22
N ARG A 113 0.90 25.95 -3.47
CA ARG A 113 1.41 26.60 -2.25
C ARG A 113 1.91 25.57 -1.24
N ALA A 114 1.14 24.52 -0.97
CA ALA A 114 1.55 23.46 -0.05
C ALA A 114 2.84 22.79 -0.54
N PHE A 115 2.89 22.42 -1.82
CA PHE A 115 4.07 21.79 -2.42
C PHE A 115 5.35 22.63 -2.29
N TYR A 116 5.31 23.93 -2.59
CA TYR A 116 6.49 24.81 -2.52
C TYR A 116 6.82 25.33 -1.12
N SER A 117 5.92 25.15 -0.14
CA SER A 117 6.12 25.63 1.24
C SER A 117 6.57 24.53 2.20
N HIS A 118 6.56 23.26 1.77
CA HIS A 118 6.99 22.11 2.56
C HIS A 118 8.36 21.56 2.13
N GLU A 119 8.90 20.63 2.91
CA GLU A 119 10.14 19.91 2.58
C GLU A 119 10.05 19.16 1.24
N SER A 120 8.86 18.86 0.76
CA SER A 120 8.61 18.26 -0.56
C SER A 120 9.03 19.16 -1.73
N SER A 121 9.26 20.46 -1.51
CA SER A 121 9.82 21.39 -2.49
C SER A 121 11.19 20.98 -3.03
N ILE A 122 11.92 20.09 -2.35
CA ILE A 122 13.15 19.46 -2.86
C ILE A 122 12.92 18.75 -4.22
N TYR A 123 11.69 18.34 -4.51
CA TYR A 123 11.32 17.69 -5.76
C TYR A 123 10.88 18.67 -6.85
N SER A 124 10.89 19.99 -6.60
CA SER A 124 10.44 21.01 -7.57
C SER A 124 11.07 20.82 -8.96
N ASN A 125 12.38 20.64 -9.04
CA ASN A 125 13.08 20.47 -10.32
C ASN A 125 12.88 19.08 -10.95
N THR A 126 12.74 18.04 -10.13
CA THR A 126 12.61 16.65 -10.60
C THR A 126 11.17 16.32 -11.00
N ALA A 127 10.18 16.92 -10.34
CA ALA A 127 8.76 16.60 -10.54
C ALA A 127 8.31 16.76 -12.00
N PRO A 128 8.58 17.87 -12.71
CA PRO A 128 8.21 17.98 -14.12
C PRO A 128 8.74 16.84 -14.98
N VAL A 129 9.99 16.42 -14.75
CA VAL A 129 10.61 15.32 -15.48
C VAL A 129 9.86 14.02 -15.20
N CYS A 130 9.54 13.72 -13.93
CA CYS A 130 8.79 12.52 -13.58
C CYS A 130 7.39 12.48 -14.21
N PHE A 131 6.64 13.59 -14.17
CA PHE A 131 5.32 13.67 -14.82
C PHE A 131 5.42 13.50 -16.34
N GLU A 132 6.45 14.08 -16.97
CA GLU A 132 6.70 13.92 -18.41
C GLU A 132 7.07 12.47 -18.77
N THR A 133 7.90 11.80 -17.95
CA THR A 133 8.28 10.40 -18.11
C THR A 133 7.09 9.44 -18.12
N VAL A 134 6.05 9.71 -17.32
CA VAL A 134 4.82 8.90 -17.32
C VAL A 134 3.80 9.35 -18.36
N GLY A 135 4.14 10.30 -19.24
CA GLY A 135 3.27 10.79 -20.32
C GLY A 135 2.35 11.96 -19.93
N LEU A 136 2.38 12.41 -18.67
CA LEU A 136 1.57 13.52 -18.14
C LEU A 136 2.20 14.89 -18.48
N THR A 137 2.41 15.14 -19.77
CA THR A 137 3.15 16.31 -20.28
C THR A 137 2.53 17.65 -19.87
N GLN A 138 1.19 17.74 -19.82
CA GLN A 138 0.50 18.98 -19.42
C GLN A 138 0.72 19.30 -17.94
N TYR A 139 0.75 18.28 -17.06
CA TYR A 139 1.14 18.45 -15.66
C TYR A 139 2.58 18.96 -15.56
N ALA A 140 3.50 18.34 -16.29
CA ALA A 140 4.89 18.74 -16.30
C ALA A 140 5.05 20.21 -16.71
N GLN A 141 4.32 20.66 -17.74
CA GLN A 141 4.36 22.05 -18.18
C GLN A 141 3.86 23.03 -17.09
N ILE A 142 2.78 22.70 -16.39
CA ILE A 142 2.27 23.55 -15.30
C ILE A 142 3.28 23.61 -14.15
N LEU A 143 3.91 22.48 -13.79
CA LEU A 143 4.94 22.45 -12.76
C LEU A 143 6.19 23.25 -13.14
N ARG A 144 6.62 23.22 -14.42
CA ARG A 144 7.72 24.09 -14.90
C ARG A 144 7.36 25.57 -14.79
N GLN A 145 6.12 25.93 -15.13
CA GLN A 145 5.65 27.30 -14.94
C GLN A 145 5.67 27.68 -13.45
N ALA A 146 5.16 26.82 -12.58
CA ALA A 146 5.16 27.06 -11.14
C ALA A 146 6.59 27.19 -10.57
N ASN A 147 7.54 26.36 -11.01
CA ASN A 147 8.96 26.48 -10.64
C ASN A 147 9.53 27.85 -11.03
N SER A 148 9.27 28.31 -12.25
CA SER A 148 9.77 29.62 -12.70
C SER A 148 9.23 30.78 -11.86
N LEU A 149 8.03 30.65 -11.29
CA LEU A 149 7.48 31.64 -10.38
C LEU A 149 8.10 31.54 -8.98
N TYR A 150 8.37 30.33 -8.50
CA TYR A 150 9.01 30.07 -7.22
C TYR A 150 10.47 30.53 -7.17
N GLU A 151 11.23 30.33 -8.26
CA GLU A 151 12.62 30.80 -8.38
C GLU A 151 12.75 32.33 -8.25
N ASN A 152 11.66 33.08 -8.47
CA ASN A 152 11.63 34.54 -8.43
C ASN A 152 11.40 35.13 -7.02
N GLY A 153 11.27 34.31 -5.97
CA GLY A 153 11.21 34.82 -4.59
C GLY A 153 10.43 33.94 -3.61
N PRO A 154 10.44 34.29 -2.32
CA PRO A 154 9.69 33.56 -1.30
C PRO A 154 8.18 33.57 -1.59
N VAL A 155 7.49 32.54 -1.10
CA VAL A 155 6.04 32.39 -1.27
C VAL A 155 5.29 33.49 -0.49
N GLY A 156 5.03 34.61 -1.15
CA GLY A 156 4.21 35.73 -0.65
C GLY A 156 2.84 35.82 -1.34
N ASP A 157 2.06 36.85 -1.00
CA ASP A 157 0.68 37.03 -1.49
C ASP A 157 0.58 37.19 -3.03
N GLU A 158 1.61 37.76 -3.66
CA GLU A 158 1.66 37.89 -5.12
C GLU A 158 1.82 36.51 -5.81
N LEU A 159 2.67 35.65 -5.26
CA LEU A 159 2.85 34.29 -5.75
C LEU A 159 1.57 33.45 -5.53
N TYR A 160 0.82 33.73 -4.46
CA TYR A 160 -0.46 33.07 -4.20
C TYR A 160 -1.48 33.28 -5.33
N HIS A 161 -1.60 34.52 -5.82
CA HIS A 161 -2.49 34.82 -6.94
C HIS A 161 -2.05 34.12 -8.22
N GLN A 162 -0.76 34.06 -8.52
CA GLN A 162 -0.25 33.37 -9.71
C GLN A 162 -0.46 31.85 -9.61
N PHE A 163 -0.21 31.26 -8.44
CA PHE A 163 -0.52 29.85 -8.17
C PHE A 163 -2.02 29.55 -8.27
N SER A 164 -2.91 30.48 -7.95
CA SER A 164 -4.36 30.23 -8.07
C SER A 164 -4.78 29.90 -9.52
N LYS A 165 -4.15 30.53 -10.52
CA LYS A 165 -4.41 30.25 -11.93
C LYS A 165 -3.90 28.86 -12.33
N LEU A 166 -2.68 28.52 -11.90
CA LEU A 166 -2.07 27.22 -12.19
C LEU A 166 -2.79 26.08 -11.45
N ASN A 167 -3.23 26.31 -10.22
CA ASN A 167 -4.06 25.36 -9.46
C ASN A 167 -5.36 25.04 -10.21
N ARG A 168 -6.04 26.05 -10.76
CA ARG A 168 -7.24 25.81 -11.57
C ARG A 168 -6.95 24.93 -12.79
N GLN A 169 -5.83 25.18 -13.48
CA GLN A 169 -5.41 24.33 -14.60
C GLN A 169 -5.13 22.89 -14.14
N LEU A 170 -4.49 22.71 -12.98
CA LEU A 170 -4.29 21.38 -12.41
C LEU A 170 -5.63 20.70 -12.08
N ASP A 171 -6.59 21.43 -11.49
CA ASP A 171 -7.92 20.90 -11.17
C ASP A 171 -8.69 20.48 -12.43
N ASP A 172 -8.65 21.29 -13.49
CA ASP A 172 -9.24 20.97 -14.78
C ASP A 172 -8.60 19.71 -15.40
N LEU A 173 -7.29 19.56 -15.27
CA LEU A 173 -6.60 18.33 -15.68
C LEU A 173 -7.03 17.14 -14.84
N ARG A 174 -7.06 17.24 -13.50
CA ARG A 174 -7.51 16.16 -12.60
C ARG A 174 -8.92 15.68 -12.92
N ALA A 175 -9.79 16.58 -13.42
CA ALA A 175 -11.15 16.24 -13.81
C ALA A 175 -11.23 15.50 -15.16
N SER A 176 -10.23 15.65 -16.02
CA SER A 176 -10.21 15.10 -17.38
C SER A 176 -9.26 13.92 -17.59
N LEU A 177 -8.31 13.71 -16.68
CA LEU A 177 -7.32 12.64 -16.75
C LEU A 177 -7.08 12.00 -15.38
N SER A 178 -6.77 10.70 -15.41
CA SER A 178 -6.43 9.95 -14.20
C SER A 178 -4.92 9.76 -14.09
N ILE A 179 -4.27 10.48 -13.16
CA ILE A 179 -2.84 10.26 -12.85
C ILE A 179 -2.59 8.78 -12.54
N ALA A 180 -3.51 8.14 -11.83
CA ALA A 180 -3.42 6.74 -11.43
C ALA A 180 -3.41 5.78 -12.62
N GLU A 181 -4.18 6.05 -13.67
CA GLU A 181 -4.16 5.22 -14.89
C GLU A 181 -2.83 5.33 -15.63
N TRP A 182 -2.35 6.56 -15.88
CA TRP A 182 -1.07 6.80 -16.56
C TRP A 182 0.12 6.23 -15.78
N CYS A 183 0.13 6.42 -14.46
CA CYS A 183 1.14 5.82 -13.61
C CYS A 183 1.02 4.29 -13.56
N GLY A 184 -0.20 3.75 -13.57
CA GLY A 184 -0.46 2.31 -13.66
C GLY A 184 0.11 1.69 -14.93
N ASP A 185 -0.10 2.33 -16.08
CA ASP A 185 0.46 1.92 -17.37
C ASP A 185 1.99 1.96 -17.35
N TYR A 186 2.58 3.03 -16.80
CA TYR A 186 4.02 3.14 -16.64
C TYR A 186 4.59 2.03 -15.74
N ILE A 187 3.92 1.72 -14.63
CA ILE A 187 4.32 0.65 -13.72
C ILE A 187 4.25 -0.71 -14.42
N ARG A 188 3.17 -0.99 -15.16
CA ARG A 188 3.03 -2.23 -15.97
C ARG A 188 4.15 -2.38 -16.99
N ALA A 189 4.49 -1.30 -17.70
CA ALA A 189 5.58 -1.30 -18.68
C ALA A 189 6.97 -1.54 -18.05
N ASN A 190 7.11 -1.26 -16.75
CA ASN A 190 8.36 -1.37 -15.99
C ASN A 190 8.28 -2.43 -14.87
N ARG A 191 7.51 -3.51 -15.09
CA ARG A 191 7.19 -4.56 -14.12
C ARG A 191 8.33 -4.93 -13.16
N GLU A 192 9.49 -5.29 -13.69
CA GLU A 192 10.62 -5.79 -12.90
C GLU A 192 11.16 -4.78 -11.88
N ALA A 193 10.98 -3.48 -12.12
CA ALA A 193 11.39 -2.45 -11.17
C ALA A 193 10.49 -2.38 -9.93
N PHE A 194 9.28 -2.97 -9.97
CA PHE A 194 8.28 -2.86 -8.91
C PHE A 194 8.02 -4.17 -8.17
N LEU A 195 8.58 -5.28 -8.62
CA LEU A 195 8.47 -6.56 -7.93
C LEU A 195 9.52 -6.68 -6.82
N ASP A 196 9.10 -7.22 -5.68
CA ASP A 196 10.03 -7.50 -4.59
C ASP A 196 10.78 -8.81 -4.88
N SER A 197 12.10 -8.72 -5.09
CA SER A 197 12.95 -9.90 -5.27
C SER A 197 13.08 -10.76 -4.00
N ASP A 198 13.30 -12.07 -4.15
CA ASP A 198 13.44 -13.02 -3.04
C ASP A 198 14.51 -12.65 -2.00
N ARG A 199 15.53 -11.88 -2.39
CA ARG A 199 16.56 -11.35 -1.49
C ARG A 199 16.02 -10.35 -0.46
N GLN A 200 14.94 -9.64 -0.77
CA GLN A 200 14.29 -8.72 0.16
C GLN A 200 13.37 -9.47 1.15
N LEU A 201 13.10 -10.77 0.95
CA LEU A 201 12.24 -11.58 1.81
C LEU A 201 12.87 -11.92 3.16
N HIS A 202 14.20 -12.01 3.24
CA HIS A 202 14.90 -12.43 4.47
C HIS A 202 14.86 -11.38 5.60
N ASN A 203 14.64 -10.10 5.26
CA ASN A 203 14.52 -9.04 6.28
C ASN A 203 13.09 -8.89 6.82
N VAL A 204 12.08 -9.46 6.15
CA VAL A 204 10.67 -9.34 6.57
C VAL A 204 10.26 -10.48 7.50
N THR A 205 10.85 -11.67 7.35
CA THR A 205 10.55 -12.82 8.22
C THR A 205 10.92 -12.54 9.69
N PHE A 206 11.95 -11.70 9.93
CA PHE A 206 12.37 -11.31 11.28
C PHE A 206 11.36 -10.44 12.04
N LEU A 207 10.42 -9.77 11.35
CA LEU A 207 9.46 -8.86 11.98
C LEU A 207 8.07 -9.47 12.17
N GLN A 208 7.76 -10.62 11.55
CA GLN A 208 6.53 -11.36 11.90
C GLN A 208 6.61 -11.92 13.33
N ASP A 209 7.80 -12.24 13.81
CA ASP A 209 8.01 -12.75 15.17
C ASP A 209 7.92 -11.65 16.25
N SER A 210 8.14 -10.37 15.90
CA SER A 210 8.06 -9.26 16.86
C SER A 210 6.63 -8.78 17.16
N TYR A 211 5.62 -9.29 16.45
CA TYR A 211 4.19 -9.03 16.73
C TYR A 211 3.47 -10.22 17.38
N ALA A 212 4.18 -11.28 17.78
CA ALA A 212 3.62 -12.29 18.65
C ALA A 212 3.39 -11.66 20.05
N SER A 213 2.12 -11.43 20.41
CA SER A 213 1.74 -10.93 21.74
C SER A 213 2.47 -11.69 22.86
N PRO A 214 3.02 -10.98 23.86
CA PRO A 214 3.52 -11.64 25.06
C PRO A 214 2.36 -12.39 25.71
N GLN A 215 2.57 -13.68 25.98
CA GLN A 215 1.67 -14.46 26.83
C GLN A 215 1.63 -13.78 28.20
N GLU A 216 0.47 -13.29 28.62
CA GLU A 216 0.26 -12.78 29.97
C GLU A 216 0.56 -13.91 30.97
N GLU A 217 1.64 -13.77 31.74
CA GLU A 217 1.86 -14.63 32.90
C GLU A 217 0.81 -14.32 33.98
N PRO A 218 0.18 -15.33 34.59
CA PRO A 218 -0.81 -15.11 35.64
C PRO A 218 -0.13 -14.58 36.90
N VAL A 219 -0.52 -13.36 37.28
CA VAL A 219 -0.16 -12.72 38.55
C VAL A 219 -0.57 -13.63 39.71
N LYS A 220 0.42 -14.16 40.44
CA LYS A 220 0.19 -14.84 41.71
C LYS A 220 -0.25 -13.80 42.75
N GLN A 221 -1.50 -13.89 43.18
CA GLN A 221 -1.96 -13.21 44.40
C GLN A 221 -1.35 -13.93 45.61
N SER A 222 -0.49 -13.23 46.34
CA SER A 222 -0.03 -13.63 47.66
C SER A 222 -1.10 -13.28 48.71
N MET A 223 -1.59 -14.30 49.42
CA MET A 223 -2.16 -14.17 50.77
C MET A 223 -1.03 -14.13 51.80
#